data_AF-A0A2E7JZV6-F1
#
_entry.id   AF-A0A2E7JZV6-F1
#
_cell.length_a   1.000
_cell.length_b   1.000
_cell.length_c   1.000
_cell.angle_alpha   90.00
_cell.angle_beta   90.00
_cell.angle_gamma   90.00
#
_symmetry.space_group_name_H-M   'P 1'
#
loop_
_entity.id
_entity.type
_entity.pdbx_description
1 polymer ?
#
loop_
_entity_poly.entity_id
_entity_poly.type
_entity_poly.pdbx_seq_one_letter_code
_entity_poly.pdbx_strand_id
1 'polypeptide(L)'
;MKRRYIDDEDAVTHVIEFTIALTVFVLILQAFTSSMNFRIGIDLNKNDNNIVMAREVISELTGSQGLSGDSTSWENNEYGTGNVQLRNGTTIGILNSNGEIDSNKCDSLGKFPYYPLKEELGVTEQLRIEVQTLVPKETVCLWGGNPESATVSFESQRYLLYNDGSNVVPSILTVTIFEGDTPNDNLYLTEVMYSPQSNGFDYEWVEFYNPNDIAIFVNSWTIADNEQKDNIVSEENEIITIPAKSVGILTSSPSTFRETYVNYKYVFSVEDVAIGNGLGTSETIILSKNSYNDAFTYTSEDGANGNGKTLTRSCYNCADWSEAVSSPGTI
;
A
#
# COMPACT_ATOMS: atom_id res chain seq x y z
N MET A 1 -35.69 -39.82 -81.47
CA MET A 1 -35.84 -39.00 -80.25
C MET A 1 -35.08 -39.72 -79.13
N LYS A 2 -33.87 -39.28 -78.78
CA LYS A 2 -33.08 -39.89 -77.68
C LYS A 2 -33.65 -39.39 -76.35
N ARG A 3 -34.11 -40.31 -75.50
CA ARG A 3 -34.56 -40.01 -74.13
C ARG A 3 -33.32 -39.63 -73.32
N ARG A 4 -33.27 -38.39 -72.84
CA ARG A 4 -32.20 -37.89 -71.98
C ARG A 4 -32.44 -38.49 -70.59
N TYR A 5 -31.60 -39.43 -70.18
CA TYR A 5 -31.56 -39.87 -68.79
C TYR A 5 -31.00 -38.70 -67.98
N ILE A 6 -31.78 -38.22 -67.01
CA ILE A 6 -31.32 -37.27 -66.00
C ILE A 6 -30.81 -38.18 -64.88
N ASP A 7 -29.52 -38.13 -64.59
CA ASP A 7 -28.93 -38.85 -63.47
C ASP A 7 -29.41 -38.16 -62.17
N ASP A 8 -30.43 -38.73 -61.53
CA ASP A 8 -31.00 -38.23 -60.26
C ASP A 8 -30.00 -38.27 -59.08
N GLU A 9 -28.87 -39.00 -59.23
CA GLU A 9 -27.83 -39.11 -58.19
C GLU A 9 -27.07 -37.79 -57.95
N ASP A 10 -26.91 -36.94 -58.97
CA ASP A 10 -26.22 -35.64 -58.81
C ASP A 10 -27.09 -34.66 -57.99
N ALA A 11 -28.41 -34.72 -58.16
CA ALA A 11 -29.33 -33.86 -57.41
C ALA A 11 -29.34 -34.23 -55.92
N VAL A 12 -29.30 -35.53 -55.59
CA VAL A 12 -29.27 -36.01 -54.20
C VAL A 12 -27.93 -35.69 -53.54
N THR A 13 -26.82 -35.87 -54.26
CA THR A 13 -25.48 -35.52 -53.77
C THR A 13 -25.38 -34.03 -53.42
N HIS A 14 -25.85 -33.13 -54.29
CA HIS A 14 -25.83 -31.70 -54.01
C HIS A 14 -26.72 -31.27 -52.83
N VAL A 15 -27.87 -31.92 -52.64
CA VAL A 15 -28.72 -31.66 -51.46
C VAL A 15 -28.02 -32.09 -50.18
N ILE A 16 -27.33 -33.23 -50.19
CA ILE A 16 -26.54 -33.71 -49.05
C ILE A 16 -25.38 -32.76 -48.74
N GLU A 17 -24.60 -32.37 -49.74
CA GLU A 17 -23.48 -31.42 -49.59
C GLU A 17 -23.95 -30.08 -49.04
N PHE A 18 -25.05 -29.54 -49.56
CA PHE A 18 -25.63 -28.29 -49.06
C PHE A 18 -26.10 -28.42 -47.61
N THR A 19 -26.73 -29.53 -47.26
CA THR A 19 -27.22 -29.77 -45.90
C THR A 19 -26.07 -29.95 -44.91
N ILE A 20 -24.99 -30.64 -45.31
CA ILE A 20 -23.77 -30.76 -44.49
C ILE A 20 -23.08 -29.40 -44.35
N ALA A 21 -22.93 -28.63 -45.42
CA ALA A 21 -22.33 -27.29 -45.35
C ALA A 21 -23.15 -26.35 -44.45
N LEU A 22 -24.48 -26.38 -44.57
CA LEU A 22 -25.38 -25.57 -43.74
C LEU A 22 -25.32 -26.00 -42.27
N THR A 23 -25.32 -27.30 -41.98
CA THR A 23 -25.23 -27.78 -40.60
C THR A 23 -23.88 -27.45 -39.97
N VAL A 24 -22.77 -27.61 -40.69
CA VAL A 24 -21.44 -27.18 -40.24
C VAL A 24 -21.41 -25.66 -40.01
N PHE A 25 -21.99 -24.87 -40.92
CA PHE A 25 -22.07 -23.42 -40.75
C PHE A 25 -22.88 -23.02 -39.51
N VAL A 26 -24.03 -23.66 -39.28
CA VAL A 26 -24.86 -23.42 -38.09
C VAL A 26 -24.13 -23.84 -36.82
N LEU A 27 -23.43 -24.97 -36.82
CA LEU A 27 -22.62 -25.43 -35.68
C LEU A 27 -21.48 -24.46 -35.38
N ILE A 28 -20.79 -23.95 -36.41
CA ILE A 28 -19.75 -22.92 -36.24
C ILE A 28 -20.35 -21.62 -35.70
N LEU A 29 -21.51 -21.18 -36.22
CA LEU A 29 -22.19 -19.98 -35.76
C LEU A 29 -22.64 -20.12 -34.29
N GLN A 30 -23.16 -21.29 -33.91
CA GLN A 30 -23.53 -21.60 -32.53
C GLN A 30 -22.32 -21.66 -31.61
N ALA A 31 -21.22 -22.28 -32.04
CA ALA A 31 -19.97 -22.32 -31.29
C ALA A 31 -19.38 -20.92 -31.11
N PHE A 32 -19.44 -20.08 -32.14
CA PHE A 32 -18.98 -18.68 -32.10
C PHE A 32 -19.87 -17.85 -31.18
N THR A 33 -21.18 -18.00 -31.25
CA THR A 33 -22.14 -17.30 -30.37
C THR A 33 -21.98 -17.74 -28.91
N SER A 34 -21.78 -19.04 -28.67
CA SER A 34 -21.50 -19.60 -27.34
C SER A 34 -20.16 -19.09 -26.79
N SER A 35 -19.12 -19.05 -27.63
CA SER A 35 -17.82 -18.49 -27.26
C SER A 35 -17.88 -16.98 -26.99
N MET A 36 -18.65 -16.22 -27.78
CA MET A 36 -18.92 -14.80 -27.52
C MET A 36 -19.66 -14.62 -26.20
N ASN A 37 -20.69 -15.41 -25.91
CA ASN A 37 -21.39 -15.34 -24.63
C ASN A 37 -20.51 -15.76 -23.45
N PHE A 38 -19.54 -16.64 -23.64
CA PHE A 38 -18.55 -16.98 -22.60
C PHE A 38 -17.50 -15.89 -22.40
N ARG A 39 -17.08 -15.21 -23.49
CA ARG A 39 -16.16 -14.05 -23.41
C ARG A 39 -16.84 -12.75 -22.96
N ILE A 40 -18.15 -12.63 -23.17
CA ILE A 40 -18.99 -11.47 -22.81
C ILE A 40 -19.79 -11.76 -21.52
N GLY A 41 -19.75 -12.99 -21.01
CA GLY A 41 -20.19 -13.36 -19.65
C GLY A 41 -19.25 -12.85 -18.56
N ILE A 42 -18.55 -11.74 -18.83
CA ILE A 42 -18.02 -10.87 -17.78
C ILE A 42 -19.26 -10.31 -17.09
N ASP A 43 -19.32 -10.34 -15.76
CA ASP A 43 -20.46 -9.82 -15.03
C ASP A 43 -20.57 -8.31 -15.31
N LEU A 44 -21.34 -7.94 -16.33
CA LEU A 44 -21.49 -6.56 -16.80
C LEU A 44 -21.94 -5.67 -15.64
N ASN A 45 -22.77 -6.19 -14.73
CA ASN A 45 -23.19 -5.44 -13.55
C ASN A 45 -22.02 -5.20 -12.61
N LYS A 46 -21.19 -6.22 -12.33
CA LYS A 46 -20.00 -6.04 -11.48
C LYS A 46 -19.00 -5.06 -12.08
N ASN A 47 -18.72 -5.18 -13.37
CA ASN A 47 -17.77 -4.29 -14.06
C ASN A 47 -18.27 -2.86 -14.18
N ASP A 48 -19.55 -2.68 -14.53
CA ASP A 48 -20.18 -1.37 -14.58
C ASP A 48 -20.15 -0.73 -13.18
N ASN A 49 -20.41 -1.52 -12.12
CA ASN A 49 -20.26 -1.07 -10.75
C ASN A 49 -18.82 -0.67 -10.40
N ASN A 50 -17.80 -1.41 -10.85
CA ASN A 50 -16.39 -1.06 -10.61
C ASN A 50 -15.99 0.27 -11.26
N ILE A 51 -16.47 0.55 -12.47
CA ILE A 51 -16.27 1.85 -13.13
C ILE A 51 -17.00 2.96 -12.39
N VAL A 52 -18.21 2.70 -11.89
CA VAL A 52 -18.95 3.66 -11.07
C VAL A 52 -18.22 3.94 -9.76
N MET A 53 -17.72 2.91 -9.06
CA MET A 53 -16.90 3.08 -7.85
C MET A 53 -15.66 3.94 -8.12
N ALA A 54 -14.92 3.68 -9.19
CA ALA A 54 -13.75 4.50 -9.56
C ALA A 54 -14.10 5.98 -9.73
N ARG A 55 -15.27 6.27 -10.34
CA ARG A 55 -15.77 7.64 -10.53
C ARG A 55 -16.24 8.29 -9.23
N GLU A 56 -16.87 7.52 -8.35
CA GLU A 56 -17.33 7.98 -7.03
C GLU A 56 -16.12 8.36 -6.17
N VAL A 57 -15.07 7.54 -6.14
CA VAL A 57 -13.81 7.87 -5.45
C VAL A 57 -13.22 9.17 -5.99
N ILE A 58 -13.14 9.34 -7.32
CA ILE A 58 -12.71 10.63 -7.89
C ILE A 58 -13.60 11.77 -7.40
N SER A 59 -14.93 11.58 -7.39
CA SER A 59 -15.88 12.59 -6.94
C SER A 59 -15.68 12.98 -5.48
N GLU A 60 -15.42 12.01 -4.60
CA GLU A 60 -15.15 12.27 -3.18
C GLU A 60 -13.83 13.03 -3.00
N LEU A 61 -12.72 12.49 -3.55
CA LEU A 61 -11.39 13.10 -3.44
C LEU A 61 -11.35 14.53 -4.00
N THR A 62 -12.13 14.80 -5.05
CA THR A 62 -12.13 16.08 -5.77
C THR A 62 -13.40 16.91 -5.56
N GLY A 63 -14.25 16.50 -4.63
CA GLY A 63 -15.52 17.16 -4.32
C GLY A 63 -15.38 18.23 -3.23
N SER A 64 -14.34 18.13 -2.40
CA SER A 64 -14.12 19.05 -1.28
C SER A 64 -12.64 19.15 -0.91
N GLN A 65 -12.37 20.01 0.09
CA GLN A 65 -11.07 20.09 0.76
C GLN A 65 -10.87 18.98 1.81
N GLY A 66 -11.87 18.11 2.02
CA GLY A 66 -11.94 17.21 3.15
C GLY A 66 -12.22 17.93 4.47
N LEU A 67 -12.67 17.18 5.47
CA LEU A 67 -12.94 17.67 6.81
C LEU A 67 -12.58 16.62 7.86
N SER A 68 -11.95 17.04 8.94
CA SER A 68 -11.76 16.24 10.15
C SER A 68 -12.24 17.07 11.34
N GLY A 69 -13.36 16.66 11.94
CA GLY A 69 -14.13 17.53 12.84
C GLY A 69 -14.63 18.77 12.09
N ASP A 70 -14.29 19.95 12.59
CA ASP A 70 -14.67 21.24 12.00
C ASP A 70 -13.55 21.88 11.13
N SER A 71 -12.44 21.17 10.90
CA SER A 71 -11.26 21.69 10.20
C SER A 71 -11.07 21.05 8.83
N THR A 72 -10.70 21.85 7.83
CA THR A 72 -10.30 21.38 6.49
C THR A 72 -8.82 21.01 6.40
N SER A 73 -8.06 21.27 7.47
CA SER A 73 -6.62 21.01 7.55
C SER A 73 -6.34 19.62 8.12
N TRP A 74 -7.03 18.62 7.58
CA TRP A 74 -6.99 17.24 8.05
C TRP A 74 -5.60 16.62 7.84
N GLU A 75 -4.81 17.10 6.87
CA GLU A 75 -3.44 16.65 6.60
C GLU A 75 -2.50 16.72 7.82
N ASN A 76 -2.80 17.58 8.79
CA ASN A 76 -2.02 17.73 10.03
C ASN A 76 -2.34 16.67 11.10
N ASN A 77 -3.45 15.95 10.94
CA ASN A 77 -3.89 14.94 11.89
C ASN A 77 -3.21 13.59 11.60
N GLU A 78 -3.35 12.66 12.54
CA GLU A 78 -2.81 11.32 12.42
C GLU A 78 -3.89 10.26 12.47
N TYR A 79 -3.55 9.11 11.92
CA TYR A 79 -4.40 7.95 12.02
C TYR A 79 -4.25 7.30 13.40
N GLY A 80 -5.25 7.48 14.27
CA GLY A 80 -5.35 6.71 15.51
C GLY A 80 -4.74 7.33 16.77
N THR A 81 -4.02 8.45 16.65
CA THR A 81 -3.36 9.16 17.77
C THR A 81 -3.86 10.59 17.92
N GLY A 82 -3.84 11.12 19.15
CA GLY A 82 -4.28 12.49 19.46
C GLY A 82 -5.80 12.70 19.56
N ASN A 83 -6.23 13.96 19.80
CA ASN A 83 -7.64 14.29 20.06
C ASN A 83 -8.52 14.26 18.79
N VAL A 84 -8.00 14.75 17.67
CA VAL A 84 -8.66 14.75 16.37
C VAL A 84 -7.85 13.84 15.46
N GLN A 85 -8.50 12.81 14.92
CA GLN A 85 -7.82 11.70 14.26
C GLN A 85 -8.38 11.50 12.86
N LEU A 86 -7.57 10.91 11.98
CA LEU A 86 -7.93 10.53 10.62
C LEU A 86 -8.78 9.25 10.55
N ARG A 87 -9.81 9.17 11.40
CA ARG A 87 -10.80 8.08 11.43
C ARG A 87 -12.13 8.59 12.00
N ASN A 88 -13.17 7.78 11.92
CA ASN A 88 -14.48 8.07 12.52
C ASN A 88 -15.13 9.38 12.01
N GLY A 89 -15.47 9.44 10.72
CA GLY A 89 -16.19 10.58 10.14
C GLY A 89 -15.30 11.68 9.56
N THR A 90 -14.03 11.37 9.25
CA THR A 90 -13.17 12.27 8.47
C THR A 90 -13.52 12.11 6.98
N THR A 91 -13.93 13.20 6.33
CA THR A 91 -14.14 13.23 4.88
C THR A 91 -12.82 13.52 4.18
N ILE A 92 -12.47 12.70 3.19
CA ILE A 92 -11.19 12.82 2.47
C ILE A 92 -11.39 13.61 1.18
N GLY A 93 -10.74 14.77 1.12
CA GLY A 93 -10.69 15.60 -0.07
C GLY A 93 -9.29 16.17 -0.24
N ILE A 94 -8.73 16.03 -1.44
CA ILE A 94 -7.33 16.39 -1.72
C ILE A 94 -7.20 17.78 -2.35
N LEU A 95 -8.29 18.54 -2.45
CA LEU A 95 -8.25 19.87 -3.05
C LEU A 95 -7.93 20.97 -2.03
N ASN A 96 -7.36 22.06 -2.52
CA ASN A 96 -7.27 23.33 -1.83
C ASN A 96 -8.51 24.21 -2.11
N SER A 97 -8.54 25.40 -1.51
CA SER A 97 -9.64 26.37 -1.69
C SER A 97 -9.81 26.88 -3.13
N ASN A 98 -8.79 26.75 -3.98
CA ASN A 98 -8.83 27.12 -5.39
C ASN A 98 -9.30 25.97 -6.31
N GLY A 99 -9.54 24.77 -5.75
CA GLY A 99 -9.93 23.59 -6.52
C GLY A 99 -8.76 22.87 -7.21
N GLU A 100 -7.52 23.12 -6.75
CA GLU A 100 -6.29 22.44 -7.21
C GLU A 100 -5.95 21.33 -6.23
N ILE A 101 -5.32 20.25 -6.69
CA ILE A 101 -4.81 19.18 -5.82
C ILE A 101 -3.69 19.77 -4.94
N ASP A 102 -3.88 19.71 -3.64
CA ASP A 102 -2.91 20.16 -2.63
C ASP A 102 -1.89 19.04 -2.35
N SER A 103 -0.61 19.35 -2.48
CA SER A 103 0.49 18.42 -2.22
C SER A 103 0.44 17.80 -0.83
N ASN A 104 0.29 18.60 0.22
CA ASN A 104 0.29 18.09 1.60
C ASN A 104 -0.86 17.13 1.86
N LYS A 105 -2.05 17.42 1.29
CA LYS A 105 -3.20 16.52 1.39
C LYS A 105 -3.01 15.24 0.59
N CYS A 106 -2.41 15.33 -0.58
CA CYS A 106 -2.12 14.14 -1.37
C CYS A 106 -1.12 13.22 -0.67
N ASP A 107 -0.03 13.77 -0.16
CA ASP A 107 0.98 13.02 0.60
C ASP A 107 0.37 12.41 1.87
N SER A 108 -0.58 13.11 2.50
CA SER A 108 -1.28 12.63 3.69
C SER A 108 -2.21 11.45 3.44
N LEU A 109 -2.52 11.08 2.19
CA LEU A 109 -3.14 9.79 1.91
C LEU A 109 -2.28 8.63 2.43
N GLY A 110 -0.95 8.78 2.39
CA GLY A 110 0.01 7.82 2.94
C GLY A 110 -0.13 7.57 4.44
N LYS A 111 -0.85 8.43 5.18
CA LYS A 111 -1.14 8.22 6.62
C LYS A 111 -2.28 7.24 6.88
N PHE A 112 -3.07 6.90 5.85
CA PHE A 112 -4.19 5.98 5.99
C PHE A 112 -3.77 4.53 5.74
N PRO A 113 -4.15 3.61 6.64
CA PRO A 113 -4.09 2.19 6.34
C PRO A 113 -5.07 1.83 5.25
N TYR A 114 -4.75 0.77 4.51
CA TYR A 114 -5.45 0.41 3.28
C TYR A 114 -6.95 0.20 3.45
N TYR A 115 -7.35 -0.75 4.29
CA TYR A 115 -8.75 -1.11 4.48
C TYR A 115 -9.60 0.01 5.06
N PRO A 116 -9.17 0.72 6.13
CA PRO A 116 -9.95 1.83 6.66
C PRO A 116 -10.32 2.90 5.62
N LEU A 117 -9.37 3.33 4.78
CA LEU A 117 -9.68 4.34 3.76
C LEU A 117 -10.43 3.75 2.57
N LYS A 118 -10.10 2.53 2.14
CA LYS A 118 -10.83 1.84 1.07
C LYS A 118 -12.32 1.69 1.42
N GLU A 119 -12.62 1.29 2.65
CA GLU A 119 -13.99 1.13 3.15
C GLU A 119 -14.71 2.46 3.32
N GLU A 120 -14.03 3.50 3.83
CA GLU A 120 -14.58 4.86 3.92
C GLU A 120 -14.95 5.41 2.53
N LEU A 121 -14.16 5.09 1.51
CA LEU A 121 -14.42 5.45 0.12
C LEU A 121 -15.48 4.54 -0.56
N GLY A 122 -16.08 3.60 0.17
CA GLY A 122 -17.15 2.73 -0.33
C GLY A 122 -16.70 1.68 -1.34
N VAL A 123 -15.40 1.37 -1.42
CA VAL A 123 -14.85 0.46 -2.42
C VAL A 123 -14.79 -0.97 -1.88
N THR A 124 -15.34 -1.91 -2.64
CA THR A 124 -15.34 -3.34 -2.27
C THR A 124 -14.12 -4.10 -2.82
N GLU A 125 -13.69 -3.78 -4.05
CA GLU A 125 -12.54 -4.39 -4.73
C GLU A 125 -11.20 -3.73 -4.37
N GLN A 126 -10.07 -4.16 -4.92
CA GLN A 126 -8.80 -3.48 -4.64
C GLN A 126 -8.77 -2.09 -5.26
N LEU A 127 -8.05 -1.17 -4.63
CA LEU A 127 -8.04 0.26 -4.94
C LEU A 127 -6.61 0.78 -5.06
N ARG A 128 -6.36 1.57 -6.11
CA ARG A 128 -5.16 2.41 -6.26
C ARG A 128 -5.59 3.83 -6.61
N ILE A 129 -4.96 4.79 -5.96
CA ILE A 129 -5.10 6.22 -6.22
C ILE A 129 -3.73 6.72 -6.64
N GLU A 130 -3.63 7.36 -7.80
CA GLU A 130 -2.39 7.90 -8.33
C GLU A 130 -2.63 9.31 -8.88
N VAL A 131 -1.77 10.26 -8.49
CA VAL A 131 -1.69 11.57 -9.16
C VAL A 131 -0.35 11.65 -9.87
N GLN A 132 -0.41 11.96 -11.17
CA GLN A 132 0.77 12.15 -12.00
C GLN A 132 0.74 13.52 -12.66
N THR A 133 1.81 14.29 -12.53
CA THR A 133 1.98 15.55 -13.25
C THR A 133 2.23 15.26 -14.73
N LEU A 134 1.81 16.17 -15.61
CA LEU A 134 2.02 16.00 -17.05
C LEU A 134 3.37 16.55 -17.51
N VAL A 135 3.88 17.60 -16.85
CA VAL A 135 5.16 18.25 -17.16
C VAL A 135 5.81 18.80 -15.87
N PRO A 136 6.94 18.25 -15.40
CA PRO A 136 7.52 16.97 -15.82
C PRO A 136 6.56 15.81 -15.53
N LYS A 137 6.77 14.65 -16.17
CA LYS A 137 5.92 13.47 -15.94
C LYS A 137 6.41 12.72 -14.70
N GLU A 138 5.77 12.96 -13.57
CA GLU A 138 6.17 12.42 -12.27
C GLU A 138 4.95 11.97 -11.46
N THR A 139 5.04 10.82 -10.80
CA THR A 139 4.03 10.40 -9.83
C THR A 139 4.28 11.15 -8.54
N VAL A 140 3.38 12.08 -8.22
CA VAL A 140 3.50 12.97 -7.06
C VAL A 140 2.69 12.50 -5.87
N CYS A 141 1.85 11.48 -6.06
CA CYS A 141 0.98 10.93 -5.04
C CYS A 141 0.58 9.53 -5.45
N LEU A 142 0.80 8.57 -4.56
CA LEU A 142 0.47 7.18 -4.80
C LEU A 142 -0.04 6.57 -3.49
N TRP A 143 -1.21 5.94 -3.55
CA TRP A 143 -1.79 5.24 -2.42
C TRP A 143 -2.55 4.00 -2.87
N GLY A 144 -2.45 2.92 -2.08
CA GLY A 144 -3.22 1.70 -2.28
C GLY A 144 -2.40 0.53 -2.84
N GLY A 145 -3.06 -0.35 -3.60
CA GLY A 145 -2.46 -1.59 -4.10
C GLY A 145 -1.77 -1.45 -5.45
N ASN A 146 -1.11 -2.54 -5.89
CA ASN A 146 -0.48 -2.61 -7.20
C ASN A 146 -1.36 -3.42 -8.18
N PRO A 147 -1.90 -2.80 -9.25
CA PRO A 147 -2.73 -3.48 -10.24
C PRO A 147 -1.94 -4.39 -11.20
N GLU A 148 -0.61 -4.48 -11.11
CA GLU A 148 0.18 -5.38 -11.96
C GLU A 148 -0.15 -6.86 -11.76
N SER A 149 -0.58 -7.27 -10.55
CA SER A 149 -1.07 -8.63 -10.29
C SER A 149 -2.56 -8.81 -10.60
N ALA A 150 -3.24 -7.77 -11.10
CA ALA A 150 -4.67 -7.82 -11.32
C ALA A 150 -5.06 -8.75 -12.47
N THR A 151 -6.13 -9.51 -12.28
CA THR A 151 -6.78 -10.25 -13.37
C THR A 151 -7.60 -9.32 -14.25
N VAL A 152 -8.21 -8.29 -13.65
CA VAL A 152 -9.00 -7.25 -14.31
C VAL A 152 -8.83 -5.93 -13.55
N SER A 153 -8.70 -4.82 -14.27
CA SER A 153 -8.67 -3.47 -13.70
C SER A 153 -9.57 -2.50 -14.47
N PHE A 154 -10.07 -1.49 -13.76
CA PHE A 154 -10.95 -0.44 -14.25
C PHE A 154 -10.41 0.91 -13.78
N GLU A 155 -10.21 1.82 -14.71
CA GLU A 155 -9.63 3.13 -14.42
C GLU A 155 -10.64 4.24 -14.66
N SER A 156 -10.68 5.19 -13.74
CA SER A 156 -11.27 6.50 -13.97
C SER A 156 -10.19 7.55 -13.85
N GLN A 157 -10.30 8.61 -14.64
CA GLN A 157 -9.29 9.67 -14.70
C GLN A 157 -9.94 11.04 -14.66
N ARG A 158 -9.27 11.98 -13.99
CA ARG A 158 -9.65 13.39 -13.96
C ARG A 158 -8.43 14.28 -14.11
N TYR A 159 -8.50 15.22 -15.05
CA TYR A 159 -7.47 16.22 -15.25
C TYR A 159 -7.71 17.41 -14.32
N LEU A 160 -6.67 17.78 -13.57
CA LEU A 160 -6.69 18.86 -12.58
C LEU A 160 -5.35 19.61 -12.61
N LEU A 161 -5.27 20.66 -11.81
CA LEU A 161 -4.00 21.29 -11.49
C LEU A 161 -3.48 20.72 -10.17
N TYR A 162 -2.19 20.43 -10.09
CA TYR A 162 -1.48 20.06 -8.87
C TYR A 162 -0.67 21.25 -8.38
N ASN A 163 -0.73 21.51 -7.07
CA ASN A 163 -0.07 22.63 -6.41
C ASN A 163 0.90 22.11 -5.33
N ASP A 164 2.20 22.29 -5.58
CA ASP A 164 3.29 21.89 -4.66
C ASP A 164 3.59 22.96 -3.58
N GLY A 165 2.76 24.01 -3.50
CA GLY A 165 2.96 25.19 -2.64
C GLY A 165 3.75 26.32 -3.31
N SER A 166 4.50 26.03 -4.38
CA SER A 166 5.34 27.00 -5.12
C SER A 166 4.93 27.13 -6.59
N ASN A 167 4.54 26.02 -7.22
CA ASN A 167 4.20 25.88 -8.62
C ASN A 167 2.84 25.21 -8.76
N VAL A 168 2.16 25.55 -9.85
CA VAL A 168 0.92 24.93 -10.25
C VAL A 168 1.12 24.31 -11.63
N VAL A 169 0.97 22.99 -11.72
CA VAL A 169 1.21 22.22 -12.95
C VAL A 169 0.03 21.34 -13.30
N PRO A 170 -0.25 21.08 -14.59
CA PRO A 170 -1.28 20.13 -14.99
C PRO A 170 -0.96 18.72 -14.49
N SER A 171 -1.98 18.02 -14.00
CA SER A 171 -1.89 16.65 -13.53
C SER A 171 -3.10 15.81 -13.93
N ILE A 172 -2.95 14.49 -13.79
CA ILE A 172 -4.01 13.51 -13.93
C ILE A 172 -4.14 12.75 -12.62
N LEU A 173 -5.34 12.77 -12.03
CA LEU A 173 -5.74 11.87 -10.97
C LEU A 173 -6.33 10.61 -11.63
N THR A 174 -5.72 9.46 -11.38
CA THR A 174 -6.19 8.15 -11.81
C THR A 174 -6.62 7.37 -10.58
N VAL A 175 -7.84 6.83 -10.63
CA VAL A 175 -8.32 5.85 -9.66
C VAL A 175 -8.51 4.53 -10.37
N THR A 176 -7.83 3.49 -9.89
CA THR A 176 -7.90 2.14 -10.43
C THR A 176 -8.59 1.23 -9.43
N ILE A 177 -9.67 0.57 -9.86
CA ILE A 177 -10.36 -0.49 -9.14
C ILE A 177 -9.98 -1.82 -9.80
N PHE A 178 -9.54 -2.80 -9.03
CA PHE A 178 -9.01 -4.03 -9.61
C PHE A 178 -9.28 -5.28 -8.77
N GLU A 179 -9.31 -6.43 -9.44
CA GLU A 179 -9.36 -7.75 -8.82
C GLU A 179 -7.93 -8.33 -8.78
N GLY A 180 -7.35 -8.42 -7.60
CA GLY A 180 -5.96 -8.88 -7.46
C GLY A 180 -5.55 -9.00 -6.00
N ASP A 181 -4.25 -9.09 -5.79
CA ASP A 181 -3.67 -9.22 -4.45
C ASP A 181 -3.90 -7.94 -3.64
N THR A 182 -3.97 -8.13 -2.32
CA THR A 182 -3.93 -7.01 -1.37
C THR A 182 -2.56 -6.36 -1.40
N PRO A 183 -2.46 -5.05 -1.11
CA PRO A 183 -1.17 -4.40 -0.99
C PRO A 183 -0.29 -5.11 0.04
N ASN A 184 1.01 -5.11 -0.22
CA ASN A 184 2.00 -5.58 0.73
C ASN A 184 2.02 -4.68 1.97
N ASP A 185 2.31 -5.27 3.13
CA ASP A 185 2.47 -4.58 4.40
C ASP A 185 3.86 -4.77 5.03
N ASN A 186 4.82 -5.38 4.31
CA ASN A 186 6.17 -5.64 4.78
C ASN A 186 6.87 -4.39 5.33
N LEU A 187 7.48 -4.54 6.51
CA LEU A 187 8.36 -3.57 7.14
C LEU A 187 9.79 -4.11 7.20
N TYR A 188 10.78 -3.25 7.11
CA TYR A 188 12.18 -3.64 7.03
C TYR A 188 13.00 -2.98 8.14
N LEU A 189 13.84 -3.74 8.83
CA LEU A 189 14.82 -3.22 9.77
C LEU A 189 15.84 -2.35 9.03
N THR A 190 16.14 -1.17 9.58
CA THR A 190 17.05 -0.19 8.95
C THR A 190 18.18 0.26 9.86
N GLU A 191 17.93 0.39 11.16
CA GLU A 191 18.95 0.84 12.12
C GLU A 191 18.77 0.16 13.48
N VAL A 192 19.87 -0.18 14.15
CA VAL A 192 19.87 -0.85 15.47
C VAL A 192 20.87 -0.18 16.40
N MET A 193 20.37 0.33 17.52
CA MET A 193 21.16 0.80 18.67
C MET A 193 21.15 -0.29 19.76
N TYR A 194 22.06 -1.24 19.67
CA TYR A 194 22.14 -2.36 20.62
C TYR A 194 23.00 -2.07 21.84
N SER A 195 23.97 -1.16 21.73
CA SER A 195 24.89 -0.83 22.82
C SER A 195 25.10 0.68 22.92
N PRO A 196 24.09 1.39 23.46
CA PRO A 196 24.15 2.84 23.63
C PRO A 196 25.28 3.27 24.56
N GLN A 197 25.80 4.50 24.37
CA GLN A 197 26.86 5.05 25.22
C GLN A 197 26.38 5.27 26.67
N SER A 198 25.09 5.56 26.85
CA SER A 198 24.41 5.55 28.14
C SER A 198 23.99 4.12 28.47
N ASN A 199 24.52 3.55 29.55
CA ASN A 199 24.25 2.16 29.90
C ASN A 199 22.79 1.97 30.37
N GLY A 200 22.02 1.15 29.65
CA GLY A 200 20.70 0.67 30.05
C GLY A 200 19.84 0.29 28.86
N PHE A 201 19.01 -0.74 29.02
CA PHE A 201 18.08 -1.20 27.98
C PHE A 201 17.08 -0.11 27.55
N ASP A 202 16.79 0.85 28.43
CA ASP A 202 15.93 2.02 28.14
C ASP A 202 16.49 2.95 27.03
N TYR A 203 17.76 2.79 26.66
CA TYR A 203 18.43 3.55 25.59
C TYR A 203 18.62 2.73 24.32
N GLU A 204 18.26 1.45 24.33
CA GLU A 204 18.27 0.59 23.15
C GLU A 204 17.03 0.88 22.30
N TRP A 205 17.23 0.79 20.99
CA TRP A 205 16.14 0.96 20.05
C TRP A 205 16.46 0.31 18.70
N VAL A 206 15.38 0.02 17.98
CA VAL A 206 15.40 -0.52 16.63
C VAL A 206 14.54 0.36 15.75
N GLU A 207 15.02 0.68 14.56
CA GLU A 207 14.27 1.36 13.52
C GLU A 207 13.85 0.39 12.44
N PHE A 208 12.63 0.60 11.94
CA PHE A 208 12.13 -0.07 10.77
C PHE A 208 11.40 0.88 9.83
N TYR A 209 11.51 0.60 8.55
CA TYR A 209 10.95 1.36 7.46
C TYR A 209 9.70 0.72 6.88
N ASN A 210 8.73 1.57 6.55
CA ASN A 210 7.59 1.23 5.71
C ASN A 210 7.84 1.66 4.25
N PRO A 211 8.28 0.75 3.36
CA PRO A 211 8.46 1.06 1.94
C PRO A 211 7.15 1.07 1.15
N ASN A 212 6.00 0.78 1.77
CA ASN A 212 4.72 0.66 1.06
C ASN A 212 4.11 2.03 0.78
N ASP A 213 3.06 2.06 -0.07
CA ASP A 213 2.30 3.27 -0.43
C ASP A 213 1.06 3.48 0.47
N ILE A 214 1.03 2.78 1.61
CA ILE A 214 -0.06 2.81 2.60
C ILE A 214 0.53 2.85 4.00
N ALA A 215 -0.24 3.32 4.99
CA ALA A 215 0.17 3.20 6.38
C ALA A 215 0.02 1.76 6.88
N ILE A 216 0.97 1.29 7.70
CA ILE A 216 0.97 -0.07 8.24
C ILE A 216 0.66 -0.04 9.73
N PHE A 217 -0.26 -0.91 10.15
CA PHE A 217 -0.57 -1.17 11.56
C PHE A 217 0.56 -1.93 12.24
N VAL A 218 1.21 -1.30 13.22
CA VAL A 218 2.40 -1.84 13.89
C VAL A 218 2.03 -2.83 15.00
N ASN A 219 0.86 -2.70 15.62
CA ASN A 219 0.38 -3.62 16.67
C ASN A 219 0.17 -5.07 16.21
N SER A 220 0.21 -5.33 14.90
CA SER A 220 0.14 -6.68 14.33
C SER A 220 1.51 -7.32 14.10
N TRP A 221 2.58 -6.59 14.40
CA TRP A 221 3.96 -7.01 14.27
C TRP A 221 4.54 -7.41 15.63
N THR A 222 5.58 -8.23 15.55
CA THR A 222 6.32 -8.71 16.72
C THR A 222 7.81 -8.58 16.45
N ILE A 223 8.57 -8.32 17.50
CA ILE A 223 10.04 -8.33 17.47
C ILE A 223 10.54 -9.49 18.33
N ALA A 224 11.64 -10.11 17.94
CA ALA A 224 12.28 -11.14 18.75
C ALA A 224 13.79 -11.01 18.68
N ASP A 225 14.48 -11.42 19.74
CA ASP A 225 15.90 -11.73 19.75
C ASP A 225 16.11 -13.26 19.85
N ASN A 226 17.29 -13.71 20.26
CA ASN A 226 17.55 -15.15 20.41
C ASN A 226 16.79 -15.81 21.58
N GLU A 227 16.25 -15.02 22.52
CA GLU A 227 15.78 -15.48 23.82
C GLU A 227 14.27 -15.28 23.97
N GLN A 228 13.75 -14.15 23.51
CA GLN A 228 12.37 -13.74 23.72
C GLN A 228 11.76 -13.07 22.47
N LYS A 229 10.43 -13.20 22.38
CA LYS A 229 9.59 -12.57 21.37
C LYS A 229 8.59 -11.65 22.07
N ASP A 230 8.52 -10.41 21.64
CA ASP A 230 7.66 -9.37 22.20
C ASP A 230 6.61 -8.89 21.20
N ASN A 231 5.45 -8.52 21.74
CA ASN A 231 4.47 -7.74 20.99
C ASN A 231 4.83 -6.26 21.00
N ILE A 232 4.55 -5.58 19.87
CA ILE A 232 4.66 -4.12 19.80
C ILE A 232 3.35 -3.50 20.29
N VAL A 233 3.47 -2.60 21.26
CA VAL A 233 2.36 -1.95 21.94
C VAL A 233 2.43 -0.43 21.83
N SER A 234 1.29 0.20 22.07
CA SER A 234 1.13 1.65 22.08
C SER A 234 1.04 2.20 23.50
N GLU A 235 1.29 3.50 23.64
CA GLU A 235 0.89 4.23 24.84
C GLU A 235 -0.65 4.40 24.82
N GLU A 236 -1.32 4.10 25.95
CA GLU A 236 -2.73 4.40 26.25
C GLU A 236 -3.77 4.33 25.11
N ASN A 237 -4.23 3.12 24.73
CA ASN A 237 -5.38 2.90 23.81
C ASN A 237 -5.26 3.57 22.42
N GLU A 238 -4.07 4.02 22.03
CA GLU A 238 -3.82 4.56 20.70
C GLU A 238 -3.70 3.44 19.66
N ILE A 239 -4.18 3.73 18.44
CA ILE A 239 -3.84 2.89 17.28
C ILE A 239 -2.49 3.36 16.75
N ILE A 240 -1.54 2.45 16.65
CA ILE A 240 -0.19 2.72 16.16
C ILE A 240 -0.04 2.31 14.70
N THR A 241 0.30 3.29 13.88
CA THR A 241 0.63 3.12 12.46
C THR A 241 1.91 3.84 12.10
N ILE A 242 2.55 3.38 11.02
CA ILE A 242 3.62 4.12 10.35
C ILE A 242 3.11 4.51 8.96
N PRO A 243 3.13 5.80 8.59
CA PRO A 243 2.73 6.23 7.26
C PRO A 243 3.58 5.59 6.15
N ALA A 244 3.08 5.66 4.93
CA ALA A 244 3.83 5.31 3.73
C ALA A 244 5.19 6.03 3.71
N LYS A 245 6.23 5.33 3.23
CA LYS A 245 7.60 5.86 3.08
C LYS A 245 8.16 6.54 4.32
N SER A 246 7.77 6.07 5.51
CA SER A 246 8.20 6.62 6.79
C SER A 246 8.82 5.54 7.67
N VAL A 247 9.60 5.97 8.66
CA VAL A 247 10.21 5.06 9.65
C VAL A 247 9.43 5.06 10.95
N GLY A 248 9.50 3.92 11.64
CA GLY A 248 9.07 3.75 13.03
C GLY A 248 10.25 3.37 13.90
N ILE A 249 10.22 3.85 15.14
CA ILE A 249 11.20 3.52 16.18
C ILE A 249 10.51 2.63 17.20
N LEU A 250 11.18 1.55 17.61
CA LEU A 250 10.79 0.70 18.72
C LEU A 250 11.85 0.71 19.79
N THR A 251 11.42 0.89 21.03
CA THR A 251 12.26 0.94 22.23
C THR A 251 11.46 0.40 23.41
N SER A 252 12.08 0.12 24.54
CA SER A 252 11.33 -0.13 25.79
C SER A 252 10.91 1.15 26.50
N SER A 253 11.47 2.31 26.12
CA SER A 253 11.21 3.58 26.80
C SER A 253 11.05 4.74 25.80
N PRO A 254 9.86 4.92 25.20
CA PRO A 254 9.62 5.99 24.23
C PRO A 254 9.92 7.40 24.74
N SER A 255 9.67 7.68 26.02
CA SER A 255 10.01 8.98 26.65
C SER A 255 11.52 9.20 26.68
N THR A 256 12.29 8.20 27.16
CA THR A 256 13.75 8.26 27.20
C THR A 256 14.34 8.43 25.81
N PHE A 257 13.80 7.73 24.82
CA PHE A 257 14.21 7.89 23.42
C PHE A 257 14.01 9.33 22.93
N ARG A 258 12.81 9.90 23.13
CA ARG A 258 12.46 11.25 22.67
C ARG A 258 13.31 12.34 23.32
N GLU A 259 13.68 12.15 24.57
CA GLU A 259 14.53 13.10 25.32
C GLU A 259 16.01 12.99 24.94
N THR A 260 16.48 11.78 24.64
CA THR A 260 17.91 11.49 24.45
C THR A 260 18.37 11.62 23.00
N TYR A 261 17.59 11.11 22.06
CA TYR A 261 18.00 10.98 20.66
C TYR A 261 17.31 12.02 19.78
N VAL A 262 15.99 11.89 19.60
CA VAL A 262 15.20 12.78 18.76
C VAL A 262 13.74 12.74 19.18
N ASN A 263 13.10 13.92 19.25
CA ASN A 263 11.66 14.00 19.46
C ASN A 263 10.92 13.60 18.17
N TYR A 264 10.82 12.30 17.94
CA TYR A 264 10.18 11.71 16.77
C TYR A 264 8.77 11.20 17.10
N LYS A 265 7.92 11.22 16.08
CA LYS A 265 6.48 10.99 16.24
C LYS A 265 6.13 9.51 16.35
N TYR A 266 6.67 8.69 15.44
CA TYR A 266 6.35 7.27 15.31
C TYR A 266 7.30 6.44 16.18
N VAL A 267 7.19 6.61 17.50
CA VAL A 267 7.96 5.86 18.51
C VAL A 267 6.99 4.96 19.27
N PHE A 268 7.30 3.67 19.32
CA PHE A 268 6.48 2.61 19.88
C PHE A 268 7.22 1.87 21.00
N SER A 269 6.47 1.15 21.83
CA SER A 269 7.03 0.34 22.91
C SER A 269 6.90 -1.15 22.62
N VAL A 270 7.78 -1.96 23.20
CA VAL A 270 7.48 -3.38 23.45
C VAL A 270 6.66 -3.53 24.72
N GLU A 271 5.99 -4.68 24.89
CA GLU A 271 5.19 -4.98 26.09
C GLU A 271 6.03 -5.16 27.37
N ASP A 272 7.34 -5.33 27.22
CA ASP A 272 8.31 -5.55 28.29
C ASP A 272 9.24 -4.36 28.53
N VAL A 273 10.14 -4.51 29.51
CA VAL A 273 11.10 -3.46 29.94
C VAL A 273 12.36 -3.38 29.06
N ALA A 274 12.53 -4.30 28.12
CA ALA A 274 13.63 -4.37 27.17
C ALA A 274 13.13 -5.00 25.87
N ILE A 275 13.82 -4.74 24.75
CA ILE A 275 13.57 -5.48 23.50
C ILE A 275 14.18 -6.87 23.67
N GLY A 276 13.34 -7.89 23.61
CA GLY A 276 13.67 -9.26 23.98
C GLY A 276 14.11 -9.36 25.44
N ASN A 277 15.33 -9.82 25.70
CA ASN A 277 15.94 -9.75 27.03
C ASN A 277 16.98 -8.61 27.16
N GLY A 278 16.94 -7.65 26.23
CA GLY A 278 17.97 -6.66 25.97
C GLY A 278 18.79 -7.06 24.75
N LEU A 279 19.09 -6.12 23.87
CA LEU A 279 19.74 -6.40 22.58
C LEU A 279 21.17 -6.97 22.72
N GLY A 280 21.78 -6.92 23.91
CA GLY A 280 23.02 -7.65 24.18
C GLY A 280 24.18 -7.21 23.29
N THR A 281 25.13 -8.10 22.98
CA THR A 281 26.26 -7.79 22.06
C THR A 281 26.42 -8.83 20.95
N SER A 282 25.47 -9.76 20.84
CA SER A 282 25.48 -10.84 19.86
C SER A 282 24.07 -11.42 19.74
N GLU A 283 23.23 -10.80 18.92
CA GLU A 283 21.83 -11.20 18.79
C GLU A 283 21.42 -11.42 17.33
N THR A 284 20.30 -12.12 17.16
CA THR A 284 19.53 -12.12 15.91
C THR A 284 18.19 -11.46 16.16
N ILE A 285 18.03 -10.24 15.66
CA ILE A 285 16.76 -9.50 15.74
C ILE A 285 15.88 -9.96 14.58
N ILE A 286 14.63 -10.30 14.88
CA ILE A 286 13.63 -10.73 13.90
C ILE A 286 12.37 -9.88 14.04
N LEU A 287 12.10 -9.04 13.04
CA LEU A 287 10.82 -8.37 12.87
C LEU A 287 9.89 -9.27 12.07
N SER A 288 8.72 -9.64 12.60
CA SER A 288 7.85 -10.63 11.95
C SER A 288 6.37 -10.32 12.03
N LYS A 289 5.66 -10.72 10.96
CA LYS A 289 4.20 -10.73 10.84
C LYS A 289 3.78 -11.85 9.90
N ASN A 290 2.83 -12.69 10.33
CA ASN A 290 2.36 -13.85 9.56
C ASN A 290 3.53 -14.73 9.09
N SER A 291 3.68 -14.92 7.77
CA SER A 291 4.78 -15.67 7.14
C SER A 291 5.99 -14.82 6.77
N TYR A 292 5.92 -13.50 6.94
CA TYR A 292 7.00 -12.59 6.60
C TYR A 292 7.91 -12.33 7.82
N ASN A 293 9.21 -12.29 7.57
CA ASN A 293 10.22 -11.86 8.50
C ASN A 293 11.29 -11.00 7.81
N ASP A 294 11.80 -10.01 8.54
CA ASP A 294 13.08 -9.38 8.27
C ASP A 294 13.98 -9.63 9.47
N ALA A 295 15.21 -10.09 9.21
CA ALA A 295 16.10 -10.56 10.26
C ALA A 295 17.50 -9.96 10.10
N PHE A 296 18.12 -9.64 11.22
CA PHE A 296 19.47 -9.10 11.28
C PHE A 296 20.24 -9.75 12.43
N THR A 297 21.38 -10.37 12.08
CA THR A 297 22.31 -10.96 13.05
C THR A 297 23.56 -10.10 13.12
N TYR A 298 24.02 -9.80 14.33
CA TYR A 298 25.25 -9.05 14.57
C TYR A 298 25.99 -9.56 15.79
N THR A 299 27.23 -9.10 15.93
CA THR A 299 28.11 -9.31 17.07
C THR A 299 28.84 -8.01 17.39
N SER A 300 29.52 -7.96 18.54
CA SER A 300 30.38 -6.83 18.90
C SER A 300 31.50 -6.52 17.91
N GLU A 301 31.87 -7.47 17.03
CA GLU A 301 32.90 -7.27 16.00
C GLU A 301 32.39 -6.42 14.82
N ASP A 302 31.07 -6.31 14.65
CA ASP A 302 30.43 -5.51 13.60
C ASP A 302 30.44 -3.99 13.90
N GLY A 303 30.89 -3.60 15.10
CA GLY A 303 30.95 -2.21 15.57
C GLY A 303 29.72 -1.80 16.38
N ALA A 304 29.54 -0.50 16.60
CA ALA A 304 28.45 0.09 17.39
C ALA A 304 28.36 -0.41 18.85
N ASN A 305 29.50 -0.81 19.42
CA ASN A 305 29.58 -1.37 20.77
C ASN A 305 29.96 -0.30 21.81
N GLY A 306 28.96 0.31 22.47
CA GLY A 306 29.16 1.26 23.58
C GLY A 306 29.78 2.60 23.16
N ASN A 307 29.78 2.90 21.87
CA ASN A 307 30.42 4.10 21.29
C ASN A 307 29.40 5.14 20.79
N GLY A 308 28.11 4.94 21.06
CA GLY A 308 27.02 5.85 20.68
C GLY A 308 26.67 5.81 19.18
N LYS A 309 27.23 4.85 18.45
CA LYS A 309 26.90 4.58 17.04
C LYS A 309 25.90 3.44 16.94
N THR A 310 25.36 3.24 15.74
CA THR A 310 24.39 2.20 15.42
C THR A 310 24.90 1.31 14.30
N LEU A 311 24.27 0.14 14.15
CA LEU A 311 24.39 -0.65 12.92
C LEU A 311 23.27 -0.20 11.99
N THR A 312 23.63 0.24 10.78
CA THR A 312 22.68 0.73 9.77
C THR A 312 22.79 -0.09 8.50
N ARG A 313 21.65 -0.28 7.84
CA ARG A 313 21.55 -0.94 6.53
C ARG A 313 21.89 0.04 5.41
N SER A 314 22.64 -0.38 4.40
CA SER A 314 23.05 0.48 3.26
C SER A 314 21.91 0.93 2.35
N CYS A 315 20.80 0.17 2.34
CA CYS A 315 19.52 0.53 1.77
C CYS A 315 18.44 -0.29 2.49
N TYR A 316 17.18 0.14 2.47
CA TYR A 316 16.13 -0.47 3.30
C TYR A 316 15.94 -1.99 3.10
N ASN A 317 16.31 -2.56 1.95
CA ASN A 317 16.20 -4.00 1.67
C ASN A 317 17.55 -4.68 1.34
N CYS A 318 18.68 -4.02 1.59
CA CYS A 318 20.02 -4.54 1.29
C CYS A 318 20.48 -5.60 2.31
N ALA A 319 21.37 -6.53 1.98
CA ALA A 319 21.90 -7.45 3.01
C ALA A 319 22.98 -6.78 3.88
N ASP A 320 23.60 -5.71 3.38
CA ASP A 320 24.79 -5.12 3.98
C ASP A 320 24.45 -4.14 5.11
N TRP A 321 24.99 -4.42 6.29
CA TRP A 321 24.95 -3.58 7.48
C TRP A 321 26.35 -3.09 7.83
N SER A 322 26.44 -1.87 8.36
CA SER A 322 27.70 -1.28 8.81
C SER A 322 27.48 -0.33 9.96
N GLU A 323 28.50 -0.15 10.79
CA GLU A 323 28.51 0.90 11.80
C GLU A 323 28.38 2.29 11.15
N ALA A 324 27.45 3.11 11.65
CA ALA A 324 27.28 4.50 11.25
C ALA A 324 26.99 5.42 12.46
N VAL A 325 27.07 6.73 12.23
CA VAL A 325 26.59 7.70 13.21
C VAL A 325 25.08 7.53 13.34
N SER A 326 24.59 7.50 14.57
CA SER A 326 23.17 7.32 14.85
C SER A 326 22.32 8.37 14.12
N SER A 327 21.29 7.90 13.40
CA SER A 327 20.43 8.72 12.53
C SER A 327 18.94 8.35 12.64
N PRO A 328 18.37 8.27 13.84
CA PRO A 328 16.97 7.87 14.02
C PRO A 328 16.02 8.83 13.29
N GLY A 329 15.04 8.26 12.59
CA GLY A 329 14.06 9.05 11.85
C GLY A 329 14.46 9.34 10.40
N THR A 330 15.61 8.82 9.94
CA THR A 330 16.19 9.14 8.63
C THR A 330 16.65 7.89 7.88
N ILE A 331 16.37 7.85 6.57
CA ILE A 331 16.85 6.84 5.61
C ILE A 331 17.79 7.49 4.61
#